data_AF-A0A410VCT0-F1
#
_entry.id   AF-A0A410VCT0-F1
#
_cell.length_a   1.000
_cell.length_b   1.000
_cell.length_c   1.000
_cell.angle_alpha   90.00
_cell.angle_beta   90.00
_cell.angle_gamma   90.00
#
_symmetry.space_group_name_H-M   'P 1'
#
loop_
_entity.id
_entity.type
_entity.pdbx_description
1 polymer ?
#
loop_
_entity_poly.entity_id
_entity_poly.type
_entity_poly.pdbx_seq_one_letter_code
_entity_poly.pdbx_strand_id
1 'polypeptide(L)'
;MTKIGIDLIGNEIADLTTFFEETGNVAAAWRAYSLARQHSRTVPDAIQTEIDRFAAGLAVVAEQAMRAGVDVAHPVTFRPEELGAIWRGDGKADPIGALQRDWRNVSIGAAVARQIENGKKVGAAIEAVAESVPYLNSETVRKAWQKFQRNG
;
A
#
# COMPACT_ATOMS: atom_id res chain seq x y z
N MET A 1 11.22 10.69 32.48
CA MET A 1 10.68 9.56 31.69
C MET A 1 9.82 10.12 30.57
N THR A 2 10.39 10.28 29.39
CA THR A 2 9.67 10.78 28.21
C THR A 2 8.82 9.63 27.69
N LYS A 3 7.49 9.75 27.75
CA LYS A 3 6.59 8.84 27.02
C LYS A 3 7.01 8.89 25.55
N ILE A 4 7.60 7.82 25.03
CA ILE A 4 7.76 7.65 23.58
C ILE A 4 6.34 7.53 23.04
N GLY A 5 5.78 8.64 22.56
CA GLY A 5 4.51 8.64 21.87
C GLY A 5 4.71 7.88 20.57
N ILE A 6 4.12 6.70 20.45
CA ILE A 6 4.17 5.91 19.22
C ILE A 6 3.45 6.73 18.13
N ASP A 7 4.19 7.20 17.12
CA ASP A 7 3.62 7.88 15.96
C ASP A 7 3.00 6.85 15.01
N LEU A 8 1.81 6.38 15.36
CA LEU A 8 1.12 5.31 14.62
C LEU A 8 0.90 5.67 13.15
N ILE A 9 0.53 6.92 12.86
CA ILE A 9 0.28 7.38 11.49
C ILE A 9 1.60 7.52 10.72
N GLY A 10 2.64 8.08 11.34
CA GLY A 10 3.97 8.16 10.73
C GLY A 10 4.52 6.77 10.38
N ASN A 11 4.36 5.81 11.29
CA ASN A 11 4.79 4.43 11.06
C ASN A 11 3.97 3.74 9.95
N GLU A 12 2.65 3.92 9.90
CA GLU A 12 1.83 3.34 8.82
C GLU A 12 2.20 3.92 7.44
N ILE A 13 2.46 5.24 7.36
CA ILE A 13 2.94 5.88 6.12
C ILE A 13 4.29 5.28 5.71
N ALA A 14 5.22 5.10 6.65
CA ALA A 14 6.53 4.52 6.37
C ALA A 14 6.40 3.06 5.89
N ASP A 15 5.64 2.22 6.60
CA ASP A 15 5.43 0.81 6.25
C ASP A 15 4.82 0.65 4.85
N LEU A 16 3.83 1.49 4.50
CA LEU A 16 3.21 1.48 3.17
C LEU A 16 4.16 1.97 2.07
N THR A 17 5.04 2.92 2.39
CA THR A 17 6.04 3.44 1.46
C THR A 17 7.08 2.37 1.15
N THR A 18 7.65 1.73 2.17
CA THR A 18 8.56 0.60 2.02
C THR A 18 7.91 -0.51 1.21
N PHE A 19 6.66 -0.86 1.54
CA PHE A 19 5.92 -1.89 0.79
C PHE A 19 5.74 -1.52 -0.69
N PHE A 20 5.45 -0.26 -1.00
CA PHE A 20 5.37 0.21 -2.39
C PHE A 20 6.72 0.11 -3.09
N GLU A 21 7.80 0.55 -2.46
CA GLU A 21 9.15 0.51 -3.04
C GLU A 21 9.62 -0.92 -3.33
N GLU A 22 9.30 -1.87 -2.44
CA GLU A 22 9.67 -3.28 -2.60
C GLU A 22 8.83 -4.01 -3.66
N THR A 23 7.55 -3.69 -3.77
CA THR A 23 6.59 -4.50 -4.55
C THR A 23 6.10 -3.81 -5.82
N GLY A 24 6.29 -2.50 -5.94
CA GLY A 24 5.67 -1.65 -6.95
C GLY A 24 4.14 -1.55 -6.80
N ASN A 25 3.57 -1.94 -5.65
CA ASN A 25 2.12 -1.95 -5.49
C ASN A 25 1.56 -0.53 -5.32
N VAL A 26 1.09 0.04 -6.44
CA VAL A 26 0.52 1.39 -6.49
C VAL A 26 -0.61 1.64 -5.49
N ALA A 27 -1.39 0.63 -5.11
CA ALA A 27 -2.47 0.81 -4.13
C ALA A 27 -1.93 1.19 -2.73
N ALA A 28 -0.75 0.67 -2.35
CA ALA A 28 -0.08 1.08 -1.13
C ALA A 28 0.37 2.55 -1.20
N ALA A 29 0.89 2.98 -2.36
CA ALA A 29 1.26 4.38 -2.58
C ALA A 29 0.06 5.32 -2.42
N TRP A 30 -1.08 4.98 -3.03
CA TRP A 30 -2.32 5.77 -2.91
C TRP A 30 -2.83 5.84 -1.47
N ARG A 31 -2.71 4.75 -0.69
CA ARG A 31 -3.07 4.75 0.73
C ARG A 31 -2.12 5.62 1.56
N ALA A 32 -0.81 5.52 1.34
CA ALA A 32 0.20 6.34 2.01
C ALA A 32 -0.01 7.83 1.72
N TYR A 33 -0.26 8.18 0.45
CA TYR A 33 -0.58 9.54 0.04
C TYR A 33 -1.82 10.07 0.77
N SER A 34 -2.92 9.31 0.75
CA SER A 34 -4.18 9.69 1.41
C SER A 34 -3.97 9.95 2.90
N LEU A 35 -3.26 9.06 3.61
CA LEU A 35 -2.92 9.24 5.02
C LEU A 35 -2.09 10.49 5.28
N ALA A 36 -1.06 10.71 4.47
CA ALA A 36 -0.20 11.88 4.61
C ALA A 36 -1.02 13.17 4.47
N ARG A 37 -1.91 13.25 3.47
CA ARG A 37 -2.78 14.42 3.26
C ARG A 37 -3.81 14.60 4.37
N GLN A 38 -4.48 13.53 4.80
CA GLN A 38 -5.50 13.57 5.86
C GLN A 38 -4.92 14.03 7.20
N HIS A 39 -3.67 13.67 7.49
CA HIS A 39 -3.01 14.01 8.74
C HIS A 39 -1.97 15.14 8.63
N SER A 40 -1.98 15.88 7.51
CA SER A 40 -1.04 16.99 7.24
C SER A 40 0.43 16.62 7.45
N ARG A 41 0.81 15.41 7.04
CA ARG A 41 2.19 14.92 7.05
C ARG A 41 2.84 15.14 5.69
N THR A 42 4.16 15.14 5.69
CA THR A 42 4.96 15.12 4.47
C THR A 42 4.66 13.84 3.69
N VAL A 43 4.43 13.99 2.39
CA VAL A 43 4.31 12.86 1.47
C VAL A 43 5.72 12.39 1.12
N PRO A 44 6.06 11.11 1.27
CA PRO A 44 7.37 10.60 0.86
C PRO A 44 7.58 10.72 -0.67
N ASP A 45 8.82 10.97 -1.10
CA ASP A 45 9.14 11.28 -2.51
C ASP A 45 8.74 10.17 -3.49
N ALA A 46 8.96 8.90 -3.11
CA ALA A 46 8.55 7.76 -3.93
C ALA A 46 7.04 7.74 -4.15
N ILE A 47 6.27 8.09 -3.12
CA ILE A 47 4.81 8.20 -3.21
C ILE A 47 4.41 9.37 -4.10
N GLN A 48 4.99 10.55 -3.90
CA GLN A 48 4.70 11.71 -4.73
C GLN A 48 4.99 11.44 -6.22
N THR A 49 6.12 10.78 -6.51
CA THR A 49 6.51 10.39 -7.86
C THR A 49 5.44 9.50 -8.53
N GLU A 50 4.86 8.55 -7.79
CA GLU A 50 3.80 7.68 -8.29
C GLU A 50 2.49 8.44 -8.57
N ILE A 51 2.13 9.39 -7.69
CA ILE A 51 0.97 10.26 -7.92
C ILE A 51 1.18 11.13 -9.16
N ASP A 52 2.37 11.70 -9.32
CA ASP A 52 2.71 12.53 -10.47
C ASP A 52 2.71 11.71 -11.77
N ARG A 53 3.21 10.46 -11.74
CA ARG A 53 3.14 9.51 -12.85
C ARG A 53 1.69 9.26 -13.28
N PHE A 54 0.81 8.97 -12.33
CA PHE A 54 -0.61 8.76 -12.62
C PHE A 54 -1.27 10.03 -13.19
N ALA A 55 -1.01 11.19 -12.59
CA ALA A 55 -1.53 12.47 -13.04
C ALA A 55 -1.05 12.82 -14.46
N ALA A 56 0.22 12.55 -14.79
CA ALA A 56 0.77 12.73 -16.13
C ALA A 56 0.05 11.86 -17.17
N GLY A 57 -0.29 10.61 -16.81
CA GLY A 57 -1.09 9.73 -17.68
C GLY A 57 -2.48 10.31 -18.01
N LEU A 58 -3.16 10.88 -17.01
CA LEU A 58 -4.43 11.59 -17.23
C LEU A 58 -4.27 12.86 -18.07
N ALA A 59 -3.19 13.60 -17.84
CA ALA A 59 -2.91 14.85 -18.55
C ALA A 59 -2.76 14.64 -20.06
N VAL A 60 -2.13 13.54 -20.49
CA VAL A 60 -2.01 13.18 -21.92
C VAL A 60 -3.39 13.02 -22.58
N VAL A 61 -4.33 12.37 -21.89
CA VAL A 61 -5.70 12.17 -22.41
C VAL A 61 -6.47 13.50 -22.44
N ALA A 62 -6.32 14.31 -21.39
CA ALA A 62 -6.89 15.66 -21.37
C ALA A 62 -6.34 16.53 -22.51
N GLU A 63 -5.04 16.44 -22.80
CA GLU A 63 -4.42 17.16 -23.91
C GLU A 63 -4.97 16.72 -25.27
N GLN A 64 -5.17 15.41 -25.47
CA GLN A 64 -5.81 14.90 -26.68
C GLN A 64 -7.24 15.43 -26.83
N ALA A 65 -8.00 15.46 -25.74
CA ALA A 65 -9.36 16.01 -25.73
C ALA A 65 -9.38 17.51 -26.05
N MET A 66 -8.44 18.29 -25.52
CA MET A 66 -8.32 19.73 -25.81
C MET A 66 -7.97 20.03 -27.28
N ARG A 67 -7.24 19.12 -27.94
CA ARG A 67 -6.83 19.24 -29.34
C ARG A 67 -7.86 18.69 -30.33
N ALA A 68 -8.77 17.84 -29.86
CA ALA A 68 -9.84 17.29 -30.68
C ALA A 68 -10.83 18.40 -31.06
N GLY A 69 -11.29 18.39 -32.31
CA GLY A 69 -12.44 19.21 -32.69
C GLY A 69 -13.66 18.79 -31.88
N VAL A 70 -14.55 19.73 -31.57
CA VAL A 70 -15.80 19.44 -30.85
C VAL A 70 -16.76 18.73 -31.82
N ASP A 71 -16.50 17.44 -32.04
CA ASP A 71 -17.41 16.55 -32.74
C ASP A 71 -18.34 15.89 -31.72
N VAL A 72 -19.56 16.42 -31.63
CA VAL A 72 -20.59 15.91 -30.71
C VAL A 72 -20.99 14.47 -31.04
N ALA A 73 -20.76 14.00 -32.28
CA ALA A 73 -21.01 12.62 -32.67
C ALA A 73 -19.91 11.64 -32.19
N HIS A 74 -18.70 12.14 -31.93
CA HIS A 74 -17.55 11.33 -31.49
C HIS A 74 -16.82 12.00 -30.33
N PRO A 75 -17.45 12.08 -29.14
CA PRO A 75 -16.78 12.64 -27.97
C PRO A 75 -15.51 11.86 -27.64
N VAL A 76 -14.44 12.56 -27.30
CA VAL A 76 -13.26 11.93 -26.69
C VAL A 76 -13.70 11.40 -25.33
N THR A 77 -13.73 10.07 -25.20
CA THR A 77 -14.11 9.38 -23.97
C THR A 77 -12.91 8.67 -23.40
N PHE A 78 -12.79 8.73 -22.08
CA PHE A 78 -11.72 8.04 -21.37
C PHE A 78 -12.25 6.70 -20.87
N ARG A 79 -11.79 5.61 -21.50
CA ARG A 79 -12.35 4.28 -21.27
C ARG A 79 -11.84 3.68 -19.95
N PRO A 80 -12.64 2.85 -19.26
CA PRO A 80 -12.22 2.21 -18.01
C PRO A 80 -10.90 1.44 -18.12
N GLU A 81 -10.64 0.80 -19.27
CA GLU A 81 -9.42 0.04 -19.51
C GLU A 81 -8.18 0.94 -19.60
N GLU A 82 -8.34 2.13 -20.19
CA GLU A 82 -7.28 3.14 -20.33
C GLU A 82 -6.93 3.73 -18.96
N LEU A 83 -7.95 4.07 -18.17
CA LEU A 83 -7.77 4.48 -16.77
C LEU A 83 -7.11 3.37 -15.95
N GLY A 84 -7.54 2.13 -16.13
CA GLY A 84 -6.95 0.97 -15.44
C GLY A 84 -5.49 0.75 -15.82
N ALA A 85 -5.11 0.98 -17.08
CA ALA A 85 -3.72 0.89 -17.52
C ALA A 85 -2.86 2.02 -16.92
N ILE A 86 -3.36 3.26 -16.92
CA ILE A 86 -2.67 4.39 -16.30
C ILE A 86 -2.51 4.16 -14.79
N TRP A 87 -3.54 3.65 -14.12
CA TRP A 87 -3.46 3.32 -12.70
C TRP A 87 -2.42 2.25 -12.40
N ARG A 88 -2.39 1.15 -13.16
CA ARG A 88 -1.43 0.05 -12.96
C ARG A 88 0.01 0.40 -13.36
N GLY A 89 0.20 1.35 -14.28
CA GLY A 89 1.51 1.63 -14.87
C GLY A 89 2.09 0.40 -15.56
N ASP A 90 3.38 0.14 -15.33
CA ASP A 90 4.07 -1.07 -15.83
C ASP A 90 3.71 -2.36 -15.05
N GLY A 91 2.88 -2.22 -14.00
CA GLY A 91 2.40 -3.33 -13.18
C GLY A 91 1.42 -4.24 -13.94
N LYS A 92 1.68 -5.55 -13.93
CA LYS A 92 0.83 -6.54 -14.62
C LYS A 92 -0.38 -7.04 -13.82
N ALA A 93 -0.56 -6.64 -12.56
CA ALA A 93 -1.52 -7.24 -11.63
C ALA A 93 -2.58 -6.26 -11.10
N ASP A 94 -3.69 -6.80 -10.59
CA ASP A 94 -4.69 -6.11 -9.77
C ASP A 94 -4.04 -5.62 -8.46
N PRO A 95 -3.74 -4.30 -8.33
CA PRO A 95 -2.98 -3.78 -7.19
C PRO A 95 -3.72 -3.95 -5.87
N ILE A 96 -5.06 -3.90 -5.88
CA ILE A 96 -5.89 -4.02 -4.68
C ILE A 96 -5.91 -5.47 -4.20
N GLY A 97 -6.12 -6.43 -5.10
CA GLY A 97 -6.04 -7.85 -4.77
C GLY A 97 -4.65 -8.27 -4.27
N ALA A 98 -3.59 -7.70 -4.85
CA ALA A 98 -2.22 -7.88 -4.36
C ALA A 98 -2.04 -7.27 -2.96
N LEU A 99 -2.50 -6.03 -2.76
CA LEU A 99 -2.41 -5.34 -1.47
C LEU A 99 -3.12 -6.12 -0.37
N GLN A 100 -4.35 -6.59 -0.62
CA GLN A 100 -5.12 -7.37 0.35
C GLN A 100 -4.35 -8.61 0.83
N ARG A 101 -3.69 -9.32 -0.09
CA ARG A 101 -2.94 -10.54 0.20
C ARG A 101 -1.64 -10.25 0.95
N ASP A 102 -0.90 -9.26 0.47
CA ASP A 102 0.48 -9.03 0.87
C ASP A 102 0.54 -8.16 2.13
N TRP A 103 -0.30 -7.12 2.22
CA TRP A 103 -0.47 -6.32 3.44
C TRP A 103 -0.93 -7.16 4.62
N ARG A 104 -1.79 -8.16 4.40
CA ARG A 104 -2.18 -9.10 5.46
C ARG A 104 -0.96 -9.82 6.02
N ASN A 105 -0.06 -10.31 5.18
CA ASN A 105 1.13 -11.02 5.64
C ASN A 105 2.09 -10.08 6.38
N VAL A 106 2.30 -8.87 5.86
CA VAL A 106 3.13 -7.84 6.48
C VAL A 106 2.56 -7.43 7.85
N SER A 107 1.26 -7.15 7.93
CA SER A 107 0.58 -6.77 9.17
C SER A 107 0.68 -7.85 10.25
N ILE A 108 0.50 -9.13 9.86
CA ILE A 108 0.66 -10.27 10.77
C ILE A 108 2.12 -10.40 11.22
N GLY A 109 3.08 -10.29 10.29
CA GLY A 109 4.50 -10.34 10.60
C GLY A 109 4.94 -9.24 11.57
N ALA A 110 4.55 -7.99 11.30
CA ALA A 110 4.79 -6.84 12.16
C ALA A 110 4.13 -7.00 13.54
N ALA A 111 2.93 -7.58 13.61
CA ALA A 111 2.29 -7.89 14.89
C ALA A 111 3.08 -8.92 15.72
N VAL A 112 3.64 -9.95 15.07
CA VAL A 112 4.54 -10.92 15.72
C VAL A 112 5.83 -10.25 16.18
N ALA A 113 6.46 -9.41 15.36
CA ALA A 113 7.64 -8.63 15.73
C ALA A 113 7.41 -7.79 16.98
N ARG A 114 6.30 -7.03 17.04
CA ARG A 114 5.92 -6.23 18.21
C ARG A 114 5.76 -7.08 19.49
N GLN A 115 5.20 -8.28 19.39
CA GLN A 115 5.10 -9.18 20.54
C GLN A 115 6.47 -9.67 21.02
N ILE A 116 7.42 -9.89 20.10
CA ILE A 116 8.81 -10.25 20.41
C ILE A 116 9.55 -9.09 21.06
N GLU A 117 9.41 -7.87 20.54
CA GLU A 117 9.94 -6.63 21.14
C GLU A 117 9.42 -6.43 22.56
N ASN A 118 8.18 -6.82 22.82
CA ASN A 118 7.56 -6.84 24.16
C ASN A 118 8.01 -8.04 25.03
N GLY A 119 9.05 -8.77 24.63
CA GLY A 119 9.71 -9.81 25.42
C GLY A 119 9.14 -11.22 25.27
N LYS A 120 8.18 -11.45 24.36
CA LYS A 120 7.69 -12.82 24.12
C LYS A 120 8.67 -13.61 23.25
N LYS A 121 8.80 -14.91 23.52
CA LYS A 121 9.45 -15.84 22.60
C LYS A 121 8.62 -15.97 21.32
N VAL A 122 9.26 -16.18 20.17
CA VAL A 122 8.61 -16.27 18.84
C VAL A 122 7.37 -17.18 18.82
N GLY A 123 7.44 -18.38 19.42
CA GLY A 123 6.30 -19.28 19.50
C GLY A 123 5.10 -18.68 20.25
N ALA A 124 5.34 -18.09 21.42
CA ALA A 124 4.30 -17.42 22.22
C ALA A 124 3.79 -16.13 21.56
N ALA A 125 4.62 -15.42 20.81
CA ALA A 125 4.21 -14.28 20.01
C ALA A 125 3.26 -14.70 18.87
N ILE A 126 3.56 -15.81 18.19
CA ILE A 126 2.70 -16.37 17.13
C ILE A 126 1.34 -16.78 17.70
N GLU A 127 1.31 -17.53 18.81
CA GLU A 127 0.05 -17.94 19.44
C GLU A 127 -0.77 -16.73 19.88
N ALA A 128 -0.13 -15.74 20.52
CA ALA A 128 -0.82 -14.52 20.95
C ALA A 128 -1.44 -13.73 19.79
N VAL A 129 -0.77 -13.69 18.63
CA VAL A 129 -1.33 -13.03 17.43
C VAL A 129 -2.48 -13.86 16.85
N ALA A 130 -2.37 -15.19 16.81
CA ALA A 130 -3.46 -16.06 16.37
C ALA A 130 -4.72 -15.93 17.25
N GLU A 131 -4.55 -15.90 18.58
CA GLU A 131 -5.65 -15.71 19.54
C GLU A 131 -6.30 -14.33 19.44
N SER A 132 -5.54 -13.31 19.02
CA SER A 132 -6.06 -11.93 18.91
C SER A 132 -7.00 -11.70 17.71
N VAL A 133 -7.07 -12.65 16.76
CA VAL A 133 -7.86 -12.50 15.53
C VAL A 133 -8.70 -13.77 15.26
N PRO A 134 -10.04 -13.70 15.30
CA PRO A 134 -10.92 -14.88 15.27
C PRO A 134 -10.78 -15.84 14.07
N TYR A 135 -10.20 -15.38 12.97
CA TYR A 135 -10.05 -16.13 11.72
C TYR A 135 -8.59 -16.48 11.39
N LEU A 136 -7.65 -16.23 12.30
CA LEU A 136 -6.25 -16.64 12.15
C LEU A 136 -5.97 -17.88 12.99
N ASN A 137 -5.16 -18.78 12.45
CA ASN A 137 -4.57 -19.89 13.19
C ASN A 137 -3.04 -19.74 13.22
N SER A 138 -2.40 -20.41 14.17
CA SER A 138 -0.97 -20.30 14.45
C SER A 138 -0.10 -20.73 13.27
N GLU A 139 -0.58 -21.64 12.42
CA GLU A 139 0.10 -22.02 11.18
C GLU A 139 0.10 -20.90 10.13
N THR A 140 -1.03 -20.20 9.97
CA THR A 140 -1.15 -19.05 9.07
C THR A 140 -0.26 -17.91 9.54
N VAL A 141 -0.25 -17.63 10.85
CA VAL A 141 0.61 -16.60 11.46
C VAL A 141 2.09 -16.95 11.28
N ARG A 142 2.46 -18.22 11.47
CA ARG A 142 3.83 -18.70 11.26
C ARG A 142 4.29 -18.54 9.80
N LYS A 143 3.45 -18.89 8.83
CA LYS A 143 3.78 -18.71 7.39
C LYS A 143 3.94 -17.24 7.03
N ALA A 144 3.09 -16.36 7.57
CA ALA A 144 3.20 -14.92 7.38
C ALA A 144 4.50 -14.37 8.01
N TRP A 145 4.83 -14.81 9.23
CA TRP A 145 6.09 -14.45 9.92
C TRP A 145 7.33 -14.89 9.13
N GLN A 146 7.36 -16.12 8.63
CA GLN A 146 8.48 -16.61 7.80
C GLN A 146 8.67 -15.79 6.52
N LYS A 147 7.57 -15.37 5.88
CA LYS A 147 7.64 -14.49 4.70
C LYS A 147 8.14 -13.09 5.08
N PHE A 148 7.64 -12.54 6.19
CA PHE A 148 8.09 -11.26 6.72
C PHE A 148 9.60 -11.27 6.99
N GLN A 149 10.13 -12.32 7.62
CA GLN A 149 11.56 -12.47 7.88
C GLN A 149 12.44 -12.66 6.63
N ARG A 150 11.87 -13.05 5.48
CA ARG A 150 12.63 -13.23 4.23
C ARG A 150 12.69 -11.96 3.38
N ASN A 151 11.76 -11.03 3.62
CA ASN A 151 11.62 -9.80 2.84
C ASN A 151 12.08 -8.55 3.60
N GLY A 152 12.20 -8.61 4.93
CA GLY A 152 12.75 -7.54 5.77
C GLY A 152 14.23 -7.70 6.11
#